data_AF-A0A528N547-F1
#
_entry.id   AF-A0A528N547-F1
#
_cell.length_a   1.000
_cell.length_b   1.000
_cell.length_c   1.000
_cell.angle_alpha   90.00
_cell.angle_beta   90.00
_cell.angle_gamma   90.00
#
_symmetry.space_group_name_H-M   'P 1'
#
loop_
_entity.id
_entity.type
_entity.pdbx_description
1 polymer ?
#
loop_
_entity_poly.entity_id
_entity_poly.type
_entity_poly.pdbx_seq_one_letter_code
_entity_poly.pdbx_strand_id
1 'polypeptide(L)'
;LEVAASMADRIIVMNAGKVVETGIAKAVFSNPQHAYTSRLIAALPHGNAAEAPNRRSTAIAGETLLKVEHLTKHYELASGAFSSKRTFKAVDDISFD
;
A
#
# COMPACT_ATOMS: atom_id res chain seq x y z
N LEU A 1 -3.82 1.51 6.34
CA LEU A 1 -2.45 0.96 6.21
C LEU A 1 -2.28 -0.34 7.00
N GLU A 2 -2.95 -0.51 8.15
CA GLU A 2 -2.84 -1.70 9.02
C GLU A 2 -2.93 -3.06 8.30
N VAL A 3 -3.94 -3.26 7.45
CA VAL A 3 -4.10 -4.52 6.67
C VAL A 3 -2.90 -4.79 5.75
N ALA A 4 -2.38 -3.76 5.10
CA ALA A 4 -1.20 -3.91 4.24
C ALA A 4 0.04 -4.26 5.07
N ALA A 5 0.20 -3.64 6.25
CA ALA A 5 1.33 -3.87 7.14
C ALA A 5 1.37 -5.27 7.76
N SER A 6 0.21 -5.90 7.99
CA SER A 6 0.14 -7.26 8.56
C SER A 6 0.27 -8.38 7.53
N MET A 7 0.03 -8.08 6.25
CA MET A 7 -0.01 -9.09 5.19
C MET A 7 1.17 -9.03 4.21
N ALA A 8 1.91 -7.92 4.15
CA ALA A 8 2.96 -7.72 3.16
C ALA A 8 4.35 -7.68 3.79
N ASP A 9 5.35 -8.20 3.07
CA ASP A 9 6.76 -8.05 3.42
C ASP A 9 7.31 -6.66 3.02
N ARG A 10 6.83 -6.14 1.88
CA ARG A 10 7.19 -4.84 1.31
C ARG A 10 5.94 -4.03 1.00
N ILE A 11 6.04 -2.71 1.18
CA ILE A 11 4.95 -1.76 0.92
C ILE A 11 5.46 -0.64 0.01
N ILE A 12 4.61 -0.27 -0.94
CA ILE A 12 4.72 0.94 -1.75
C ILE A 12 3.56 1.86 -1.33
N VAL A 13 3.88 3.08 -0.91
CA VAL A 13 2.91 4.11 -0.55
C VAL A 13 2.79 5.08 -1.72
N MET A 14 1.56 5.33 -2.15
CA MET A 14 1.25 6.27 -3.22
C MET A 14 0.38 7.43 -2.73
N ASN A 15 0.60 8.62 -3.28
CA ASN A 15 -0.24 9.78 -3.10
C ASN A 15 -0.45 10.49 -4.45
N ALA A 16 -1.70 10.79 -4.79
CA ALA A 16 -2.06 11.46 -6.05
C ALA A 16 -1.41 10.82 -7.30
N GLY A 17 -1.44 9.48 -7.38
CA GLY A 17 -0.87 8.71 -8.49
C GLY A 17 0.65 8.60 -8.51
N LYS A 18 1.36 9.12 -7.49
CA LYS A 18 2.83 9.06 -7.43
C LYS A 18 3.28 8.18 -6.27
N VAL A 19 4.32 7.38 -6.48
CA VAL A 19 5.03 6.69 -5.39
C VAL A 19 5.73 7.73 -4.54
N VAL A 20 5.46 7.73 -3.23
CA VAL A 20 6.04 8.67 -2.27
C VAL A 20 6.97 7.99 -1.27
N GLU A 21 6.81 6.68 -1.05
CA GLU A 21 7.66 5.91 -0.14
C GLU A 21 7.58 4.42 -0.47
N THR A 22 8.71 3.71 -0.36
CA THR A 22 8.79 2.26 -0.58
C THR A 22 9.75 1.65 0.43
N GLY A 23 9.39 0.51 1.02
CA GLY A 23 10.28 -0.18 1.96
C GLY A 23 9.68 -1.46 2.52
N ILE A 24 10.39 -2.09 3.45
CA ILE A 24 9.84 -3.22 4.21
C ILE A 24 8.66 -2.73 5.05
N ALA A 25 7.60 -3.53 5.13
CA ALA A 25 6.34 -3.12 5.78
C ALA A 25 6.58 -2.62 7.22
N LYS A 26 7.42 -3.34 7.98
CA LYS A 26 7.80 -2.96 9.35
C LYS A 26 8.50 -1.61 9.42
N ALA A 27 9.40 -1.29 8.49
CA ALA A 27 10.15 -0.03 8.51
C ALA A 27 9.28 1.16 8.12
N VAL A 28 8.48 1.02 7.05
CA VAL A 28 7.55 2.06 6.60
C VAL A 28 6.54 2.38 7.71
N PHE A 29 6.10 1.37 8.46
CA PHE A 29 5.16 1.55 9.57
C PHE A 29 5.80 2.15 10.83
N SER A 30 7.01 1.71 11.20
CA SER A 30 7.67 2.14 12.45
C SER A 30 8.45 3.44 12.32
N ASN A 31 8.96 3.76 11.13
CA ASN A 31 9.76 4.94 10.85
C ASN A 31 9.43 5.51 9.46
N PRO A 32 8.20 6.03 9.27
CA PRO A 32 7.78 6.62 8.00
C PRO A 32 8.65 7.82 7.64
N GLN A 33 9.20 7.84 6.43
CA GLN A 33 10.05 8.94 5.96
C GLN A 33 9.25 10.07 5.31
N HIS A 34 8.11 9.75 4.71
CA HIS A 34 7.30 10.74 4.02
C HIS A 34 6.15 11.24 4.89
N ALA A 35 5.94 12.56 4.95
CA ALA A 35 4.92 13.19 5.79
C ALA A 35 3.49 12.65 5.53
N TYR A 36 3.18 12.30 4.28
CA TYR A 36 1.92 11.65 3.94
C TYR A 36 1.77 10.27 4.61
N THR A 37 2.81 9.45 4.61
CA THR A 37 2.84 8.15 5.28
C THR A 37 2.66 8.30 6.78
N SER A 38 3.33 9.28 7.40
CA SER A 38 3.15 9.59 8.81
C SER A 38 1.70 9.95 9.14
N ARG A 39 1.02 10.73 8.28
CA ARG A 39 -0.41 11.06 8.45
C ARG A 39 -1.31 9.84 8.31
N LEU A 40 -1.00 8.93 7.38
CA LEU A 40 -1.74 7.67 7.23
C LEU A 40 -1.61 6.77 8.45
N ILE A 41 -0.41 6.69 9.04
CA ILE A 41 -0.16 5.89 10.25
C ILE A 41 -0.87 6.52 11.46
N ALA A 42 -0.78 7.84 11.61
CA ALA A 42 -1.45 8.56 12.70
C ALA A 42 -2.99 8.47 12.64
N ALA A 43 -3.57 8.16 11.48
CA ALA A 43 -5.01 7.96 11.30
C ALA A 43 -5.47 6.54 11.61
N LEU A 44 -4.57 5.60 11.92
CA LEU A 44 -4.94 4.24 12.27
C LEU A 44 -5.58 4.21 13.67
N PRO A 45 -6.65 3.41 13.87
CA PRO A 45 -7.13 3.15 15.22
C PRO A 45 -6.00 2.51 16.03
N HIS A 46 -5.78 2.98 17.27
CA HIS A 46 -4.75 2.47 18.18
C HIS A 46 -5.10 1.04 18.68
N GLY A 47 -5.27 0.09 17.77
CA GLY A 47 -5.25 -1.33 18.06
C GLY A 47 -3.80 -1.77 18.05
N ASN A 48 -3.35 -2.42 19.12
CA ASN A 48 -1.98 -2.87 19.28
C ASN A 48 -1.49 -3.60 18.03
N ALA A 49 -0.58 -2.98 17.27
CA ALA A 49 0.27 -3.66 16.29
C ALA A 49 1.34 -4.50 17.03
N ALA A 50 0.91 -5.22 18.08
CA ALA A 50 1.72 -6.17 18.80
C ALA A 50 1.77 -7.43 17.96
N GLU A 51 2.93 -7.63 17.33
CA GLU A 51 3.41 -8.90 16.81
C GLU A 51 2.39 -9.68 15.97
N ALA A 52 2.34 -9.36 14.68
CA ALA A 52 2.08 -10.42 13.72
C ALA A 52 3.13 -11.52 13.97
N PRO A 53 2.72 -12.77 14.27
CA PRO A 53 3.66 -13.83 14.56
C PRO A 53 4.63 -13.90 13.38
N ASN A 54 5.92 -13.92 13.71
CA ASN A 54 7.01 -14.18 12.78
C ASN A 54 6.76 -15.55 12.13
N ARG A 55 5.86 -15.59 11.15
CA ARG A 55 5.85 -16.62 10.13
C ARG A 55 7.17 -16.41 9.46
N ARG A 56 8.17 -17.17 9.90
CA ARG A 56 9.37 -17.38 9.11
C ARG A 56 8.86 -17.77 7.74
N SER A 57 8.92 -16.82 6.82
CA SER A 57 8.85 -17.08 5.40
C SER A 57 9.98 -18.07 5.18
N THR A 58 9.67 -19.37 5.22
CA THR A 58 10.59 -20.40 4.75
C THR A 58 10.87 -19.95 3.33
N ALA A 59 12.07 -19.42 3.10
CA ALA A 59 12.42 -18.78 1.84
C ALA A 59 12.17 -19.81 0.73
N ILE A 60 11.04 -19.66 0.02
CA ILE A 60 10.87 -20.30 -1.27
C ILE A 60 11.94 -19.63 -2.11
N ALA A 61 12.93 -20.41 -2.53
CA ALA A 61 14.06 -19.89 -3.25
C ALA A 61 13.59 -19.25 -4.56
N GLY A 62 13.53 -17.91 -4.56
CA GLY A 62 13.97 -17.05 -5.66
C GLY A 62 13.21 -17.07 -6.99
N GLU A 63 12.06 -17.73 -7.10
CA GLU A 63 11.26 -17.66 -8.34
C GLU A 63 10.16 -16.61 -8.20
N THR A 64 10.27 -15.53 -8.99
CA THR A 64 9.17 -14.57 -9.17
C THR A 64 7.99 -15.30 -9.78
N LEU A 65 6.98 -15.57 -8.96
CA LEU A 65 5.74 -16.22 -9.40
C LEU A 65 4.87 -15.28 -10.25
N LEU A 66 4.96 -13.98 -10.01
CA LEU A 66 4.17 -12.96 -10.68
C LEU A 66 4.98 -11.67 -10.81
N LYS A 67 5.31 -11.29 -12.04
CA LYS A 67 5.82 -9.96 -12.37
C LYS A 67 4.66 -9.09 -12.85
N VAL A 68 4.59 -7.87 -12.32
CA VAL A 68 3.56 -6.88 -12.68
C VAL A 68 4.22 -5.74 -13.43
N GLU A 69 3.68 -5.40 -14.60
CA GLU A 69 4.15 -4.28 -15.42
C GLU A 69 2.99 -3.32 -15.72
N HIS A 70 3.25 -2.02 -15.62
CA HIS A 70 2.31 -0.94 -15.98
C HIS A 70 0.94 -1.03 -15.28
N LEU A 71 0.90 -1.49 -14.03
CA LEU A 71 -0.35 -1.65 -13.27
C LEU A 71 -1.04 -0.31 -13.12
N THR A 72 -2.27 -0.24 -13.62
CA THR A 72 -3.14 0.93 -13.50
C THR A 72 -4.49 0.49 -12.94
N LYS A 73 -4.97 1.17 -11.89
CA LYS A 73 -6.27 0.91 -11.28
C LYS A 73 -7.09 2.18 -11.20
N HIS A 74 -8.21 2.18 -11.92
CA HIS A 74 -9.24 3.21 -11.84
C HIS A 74 -10.46 2.69 -11.06
N TYR A 75 -11.01 3.53 -10.19
CA TYR A 75 -12.29 3.31 -9.52
C TYR A 75 -13.30 4.32 -10.02
N GLU A 76 -14.51 3.86 -10.35
CA GLU A 76 -15.66 4.74 -10.59
C GLU A 76 -16.23 5.19 -9.25
N LEU A 77 -16.15 6.48 -8.97
CA LEU A 77 -16.81 7.11 -7.83
C LEU A 77 -18.18 7.60 -8.31
N ALA A 78 -19.23 6.93 -7.84
CA ALA A 78 -20.58 7.46 -7.98
C ALA A 78 -20.68 8.75 -7.16
N SER A 79 -20.96 9.87 -7.81
CA SER A 79 -21.46 11.07 -7.15
C SER A 79 -22.99 11.05 -7.20
N GLY A 80 -23.66 11.61 -6.19
CA GLY A 80 -25.11 11.52 -5.98
C GLY A 80 -25.98 12.01 -7.13
N ALA A 81 -27.31 12.01 -6.93
CA ALA A 81 -28.36 12.09 -7.97
C ALA A 81 -28.29 13.26 -8.98
N PHE A 82 -27.36 14.21 -8.83
CA PHE A 82 -27.19 15.39 -9.69
C PHE A 82 -25.74 15.61 -10.20
N SER A 83 -24.81 14.65 -10.05
CA SER A 83 -23.41 14.86 -10.45
C SER A 83 -22.84 13.72 -11.31
N SER A 84 -22.03 14.09 -12.31
CA SER A 84 -21.36 13.18 -13.24
C SER A 84 -20.40 12.22 -12.53
N LYS A 85 -20.41 10.93 -12.91
CA LYS A 85 -19.44 9.92 -12.44
C LYS A 85 -18.01 10.45 -12.51
N ARG A 86 -17.29 10.43 -11.39
CA ARG A 86 -15.87 10.79 -11.34
C ARG A 86 -15.02 9.53 -11.29
N THR A 87 -13.88 9.53 -11.98
CA THR A 87 -12.91 8.44 -11.90
C THR A 87 -11.78 8.81 -10.95
N PHE A 88 -11.34 7.85 -10.13
CA PHE A 88 -10.18 8.00 -9.26
C PHE A 88 -9.10 7.00 -9.65
N LYS A 89 -7.93 7.53 -10.02
CA LYS A 89 -6.75 6.74 -10.36
C LYS A 89 -6.01 6.37 -9.08
N ALA A 90 -6.31 5.20 -8.56
CA ALA A 90 -5.72 4.70 -7.33
C ALA A 90 -4.29 4.19 -7.55
N VAL A 91 -4.04 3.55 -8.69
CA VAL A 91 -2.70 3.11 -9.11
C VAL A 91 -2.47 3.60 -10.53
N ASP A 92 -1.28 4.11 -10.79
CA ASP A 92 -0.87 4.70 -12.05
C ASP A 92 0.50 4.17 -12.46
N ASP A 93 0.52 3.34 -13.50
CA ASP A 93 1.74 2.91 -14.20
C ASP A 93 2.84 2.35 -13.28
N ILE A 94 2.49 1.39 -12.43
CA ILE A 94 3.43 0.79 -11.45
C ILE A 94 3.89 -0.60 -11.91
N SER A 95 5.20 -0.84 -11.83
CA SER A 95 5.82 -2.13 -12.14
C SER A 95 6.62 -2.67 -10.95
N PHE A 96 6.52 -3.97 -10.66
CA PHE A 96 7.26 -4.67 -9.62
C PHE A 96 7.34 -6.19 -9.89
N ASP A 97 8.27 -6.84 -9.21
CA ASP A 97 8.63 -8.26 -9.35
C ASP A 97 8.27 -9.12 -8.12
#